data_AF-A0A512JD55-F1
#
_entry.id   AF-A0A512JD55-F1
#
_cell.length_a   1.000
_cell.length_b   1.000
_cell.length_c   1.000
_cell.angle_alpha   90.00
_cell.angle_beta   90.00
_cell.angle_gamma   90.00
#
_symmetry.space_group_name_H-M   'P 1'
#
loop_
_entity.id
_entity.type
_entity.pdbx_description
1 polymer ?
#
loop_
_entity_poly.entity_id
_entity_poly.type
_entity_poly.pdbx_seq_one_letter_code
_entity_poly.pdbx_strand_id
1 'polypeptide(L)'
;MASNIQELRPKGADSEKITVNLGFVDLGRVDLMVRDGFYANRADFIRTAVRNQLERQDEAVRQSVARRQLSLGLTHYTRQDLEAARDAGAPLHIQVLGLASIAEDVTPELARASIASVEVLGAFQASPAVKAALADRTA
;
A
#
# COMPACT_ATOMS: atom_id res chain seq x y z
N MET A 1 -4.42 -21.52 -36.63
CA MET A 1 -4.68 -21.92 -35.23
C MET A 1 -4.15 -20.80 -34.36
N ALA A 2 -5.05 -20.01 -33.78
CA ALA A 2 -4.71 -18.74 -33.15
C ALA A 2 -4.04 -18.97 -31.79
N SER A 3 -2.85 -18.38 -31.63
CA SER A 3 -2.08 -18.37 -30.41
C SER A 3 -2.79 -17.51 -29.36
N ASN A 4 -3.33 -18.15 -28.32
CA ASN A 4 -3.81 -17.45 -27.12
C ASN A 4 -2.60 -16.94 -26.33
N ILE A 5 -2.16 -15.73 -26.67
CA ILE A 5 -1.25 -14.95 -25.82
C ILE A 5 -2.12 -14.41 -24.69
N GLN A 6 -2.14 -15.12 -23.57
CA GLN A 6 -2.61 -14.53 -22.32
C GLN A 6 -1.63 -13.41 -21.97
N GLU A 7 -2.06 -12.17 -22.21
CA GLU A 7 -1.44 -11.00 -21.61
C GLU A 7 -1.34 -11.26 -20.10
N LEU A 8 -0.10 -11.46 -19.64
CA LEU A 8 0.24 -11.46 -18.23
C LEU A 8 -0.08 -10.05 -17.74
N ARG A 9 -1.33 -9.84 -17.27
CA ARG A 9 -1.67 -8.71 -16.41
C ARG A 9 -0.55 -8.62 -15.37
N PRO A 10 0.15 -7.49 -15.23
CA PRO A 10 1.07 -7.33 -14.12
C PRO A 10 0.23 -7.47 -12.85
N LYS A 11 0.32 -8.63 -12.19
CA LYS A 11 -0.21 -8.82 -10.85
C LYS A 11 0.54 -7.84 -9.97
N GLY A 12 -0.04 -6.68 -9.71
CA GLY A 12 0.34 -5.87 -8.57
C GLY A 12 0.30 -6.80 -7.35
N ALA A 13 1.36 -6.76 -6.53
CA ALA A 13 1.43 -7.64 -5.37
C ALA A 13 0.27 -7.32 -4.42
N ASP A 14 -0.64 -8.27 -4.20
CA ASP A 14 -1.75 -8.15 -3.24
C ASP A 14 -1.27 -7.98 -1.78
N SER A 15 0.05 -8.11 -1.54
CA SER A 15 0.67 -8.01 -0.24
C SER A 15 2.07 -7.43 -0.32
N GLU A 16 2.41 -6.55 0.63
CA GLU A 16 3.76 -6.02 0.80
C GLU A 16 4.59 -6.93 1.72
N LYS A 17 5.85 -7.20 1.36
CA LYS A 17 6.73 -8.02 2.20
C LYS A 17 7.33 -7.18 3.31
N ILE A 18 7.12 -7.59 4.54
CA ILE A 18 7.82 -7.03 5.71
C ILE A 18 8.95 -7.97 6.16
N THR A 19 10.05 -7.39 6.64
CA THR A 19 11.14 -8.13 7.28
C THR A 19 11.27 -7.65 8.72
N VAL A 20 11.19 -8.57 9.68
CA VAL A 20 11.19 -8.27 11.12
C VAL A 20 12.09 -9.26 11.86
N ASN A 21 12.73 -8.80 12.93
CA ASN A 21 13.46 -9.67 13.84
C ASN A 21 12.51 -10.15 14.95
N LEU A 22 12.62 -11.42 15.33
CA LEU A 22 11.87 -12.01 16.45
C LEU A 22 12.86 -12.56 17.48
N GLY A 23 12.52 -12.45 18.76
CA GLY A 23 13.29 -13.06 19.84
C GLY A 23 13.30 -14.59 19.72
N PHE A 24 14.38 -15.25 20.13
CA PHE A 24 14.54 -16.70 20.00
C PHE A 24 13.41 -17.50 20.65
N VAL A 25 12.93 -17.06 21.81
CA VAL A 25 11.82 -17.73 22.52
C VAL A 25 10.50 -17.61 21.75
N ASP A 26 10.18 -16.43 21.24
CA ASP A 26 8.95 -16.23 20.48
C ASP A 26 8.98 -16.98 19.15
N LEU A 27 10.13 -16.97 18.46
CA LEU A 27 10.33 -17.79 17.26
C LEU A 27 10.12 -19.28 17.56
N GLY A 28 10.67 -19.79 18.66
CA GLY A 28 10.48 -21.17 19.09
C GLY A 28 9.01 -21.52 19.39
N ARG A 29 8.26 -20.58 19.99
CA ARG A 29 6.81 -20.74 20.22
C ARG A 29 6.03 -20.78 18.90
N VAL A 30 6.36 -19.89 17.96
CA VAL A 30 5.75 -19.91 16.60
C VAL A 30 6.02 -21.24 15.92
N ASP A 31 7.25 -21.74 16.01
CA ASP A 31 7.62 -23.03 15.42
C ASP A 31 6.85 -24.20 16.02
N LEU A 32 6.65 -24.22 17.34
CA LEU A 32 5.84 -25.23 18.00
C LEU A 32 4.39 -25.19 17.51
N MET A 33 3.79 -24.00 17.43
CA MET A 33 2.42 -23.82 16.95
C MET A 33 2.23 -24.31 15.50
N VAL A 34 3.22 -24.08 14.64
CA VAL A 34 3.21 -24.60 13.26
C VAL A 34 3.39 -26.11 13.25
N ARG A 35 4.32 -26.65 14.05
CA ARG A 35 4.60 -28.08 14.13
C ARG A 35 3.41 -28.90 14.62
N ASP A 36 2.66 -28.37 15.58
CA ASP A 36 1.46 -29.01 16.14
C ASP A 36 0.22 -28.82 15.24
N GLY A 37 0.36 -28.11 14.11
CA GLY A 37 -0.68 -27.99 13.09
C GLY A 37 -1.72 -26.89 13.35
N PHE A 38 -1.50 -26.00 14.32
CA PHE A 38 -2.40 -24.86 14.54
C PHE A 38 -2.35 -23.84 13.41
N TYR A 39 -1.22 -23.75 12.69
CA TYR A 39 -1.02 -22.85 11.55
C TYR A 39 -0.27 -23.57 10.43
N ALA A 40 -0.55 -23.21 9.17
CA ALA A 40 0.07 -23.88 8.03
C ALA A 40 1.57 -23.57 7.89
N ASN A 41 2.01 -22.38 8.29
CA ASN A 41 3.40 -21.94 8.28
C ASN A 41 3.61 -20.68 9.15
N ARG A 42 4.87 -20.28 9.34
CA ARG A 42 5.22 -19.07 10.13
C ARG A 42 4.56 -17.80 9.58
N ALA A 43 4.49 -17.64 8.26
CA ALA A 43 3.91 -16.43 7.66
C ALA A 43 2.39 -16.34 7.91
N ASP A 44 1.71 -17.48 7.92
CA ASP A 44 0.29 -17.59 8.27
C ASP A 44 0.02 -17.20 9.73
N PHE A 45 0.83 -17.71 10.66
CA PHE A 45 0.79 -17.28 12.06
C PHE A 45 0.95 -15.76 12.18
N ILE A 46 1.99 -15.20 11.57
CA ILE A 46 2.29 -13.76 11.68
C ILE A 46 1.17 -12.92 11.06
N ARG A 47 0.65 -13.31 9.89
CA ARG A 47 -0.48 -12.60 9.25
C ARG A 47 -1.73 -12.63 10.13
N THR A 48 -2.02 -13.77 10.76
CA THR A 48 -3.15 -13.91 11.68
C THR A 48 -2.96 -13.08 12.95
N ALA A 49 -1.77 -13.10 13.54
CA ALA A 49 -1.45 -12.31 14.72
C ALA A 49 -1.60 -10.79 14.46
N VAL A 50 -1.14 -10.31 13.30
CA VAL A 50 -1.32 -8.91 12.89
C VAL A 50 -2.80 -8.55 12.78
N ARG A 51 -3.62 -9.38 12.10
CA ARG A 51 -5.07 -9.15 11.98
C ARG A 51 -5.74 -9.09 13.36
N ASN A 52 -5.47 -10.07 14.22
CA ASN A 52 -6.03 -10.11 15.56
C ASN A 52 -5.65 -8.87 16.39
N GLN A 53 -4.42 -8.39 16.26
CA GLN A 53 -3.99 -7.20 17.00
C GLN A 53 -4.61 -5.91 16.44
N LEU A 54 -4.81 -5.82 15.12
CA LEU A 54 -5.51 -4.68 14.50
C LEU A 54 -7.00 -4.66 14.89
N GLU A 55 -7.67 -5.81 14.90
CA GLU A 55 -9.06 -5.93 15.36
C GLU A 55 -9.22 -5.46 16.81
N ARG A 56 -8.28 -5.81 17.69
CA ARG A 56 -8.27 -5.34 19.09
C ARG A 56 -8.08 -3.84 19.23
N GLN A 57 -7.49 -3.18 18.23
CA GLN A 57 -7.19 -1.74 18.22
C GLN A 57 -8.11 -0.96 17.27
N ASP A 58 -9.16 -1.58 16.73
CA ASP A 58 -9.96 -1.04 15.63
C ASP A 58 -10.54 0.34 15.95
N GLU A 59 -11.03 0.56 17.18
CA GLU A 59 -11.56 1.86 17.60
C GLU A 59 -10.49 2.96 17.59
N ALA A 60 -9.28 2.68 18.11
CA ALA A 60 -8.19 3.63 18.11
C ALA A 60 -7.71 3.97 16.68
N VAL A 61 -7.73 2.96 15.78
CA VAL A 61 -7.43 3.14 14.36
C VAL A 61 -8.50 4.01 13.70
N ARG A 62 -9.80 3.72 13.89
CA ARG A 62 -10.92 4.50 13.34
C ARG A 62 -10.88 5.96 13.76
N GLN A 63 -10.66 6.24 15.04
CA GLN A 63 -10.54 7.61 15.54
C GLN A 63 -9.35 8.35 14.90
N SER A 64 -8.25 7.65 14.66
CA SER A 64 -7.08 8.22 13.99
C SER A 64 -7.30 8.47 12.50
N VAL A 65 -7.99 7.56 11.81
CA VAL A 65 -8.39 7.71 10.40
C VAL A 65 -9.31 8.92 10.24
N ALA A 66 -10.34 9.05 11.08
CA ALA A 66 -11.26 10.18 11.04
C ALA A 66 -10.56 11.53 11.29
N ARG A 67 -9.65 11.58 12.29
CA ARG A 67 -8.89 12.79 12.60
C ARG A 67 -7.97 13.24 11.46
N ARG A 68 -7.38 12.30 10.73
CA ARG A 68 -6.43 12.56 9.63
C ARG A 68 -7.09 12.58 8.26
N GLN A 69 -8.40 12.34 8.16
CA GLN A 69 -9.14 12.27 6.88
C GLN A 69 -8.55 11.25 5.88
N LEU A 70 -7.96 10.16 6.39
CA LEU A 70 -7.34 9.13 5.55
C LEU A 70 -8.39 8.30 4.81
N SER A 71 -8.18 8.08 3.52
CA SER A 71 -8.93 7.08 2.74
C SER A 71 -8.36 5.68 3.01
N LEU A 72 -9.19 4.77 3.53
CA LEU A 72 -8.79 3.39 3.77
C LEU A 72 -8.90 2.56 2.49
N GLY A 73 -7.82 1.87 2.11
CA GLY A 73 -7.86 0.86 1.05
C GLY A 73 -6.76 0.99 0.00
N LEU A 74 -7.08 0.52 -1.21
CA LEU A 74 -6.19 0.56 -2.37
C LEU A 74 -6.70 1.63 -3.33
N THR A 75 -5.87 2.63 -3.63
CA THR A 75 -6.19 3.70 -4.58
C THR A 75 -5.21 3.65 -5.73
N HIS A 76 -5.72 3.71 -6.96
CA HIS A 76 -4.92 3.78 -8.18
C HIS A 76 -5.24 5.08 -8.92
N TYR A 77 -4.21 5.86 -9.22
CA TYR A 77 -4.30 7.12 -9.95
C TYR A 77 -3.75 6.94 -11.36
N THR A 78 -4.61 7.14 -12.34
CA THR A 78 -4.26 7.07 -13.76
C THR A 78 -3.73 8.41 -14.26
N ARG A 79 -3.06 8.42 -15.41
CA ARG A 79 -2.69 9.66 -16.10
C ARG A 79 -3.89 10.60 -16.30
N GLN A 80 -5.04 10.05 -16.69
CA GLN A 80 -6.25 10.83 -16.93
C GLN A 80 -6.76 11.52 -15.65
N ASP A 81 -6.69 10.85 -14.49
CA ASP A 81 -7.09 11.45 -13.21
C ASP A 81 -6.22 12.66 -12.86
N LEU A 82 -4.91 12.56 -13.12
CA LEU A 82 -3.95 13.62 -12.86
C LEU A 82 -4.09 14.78 -13.85
N GLU A 83 -4.33 14.48 -15.14
CA GLU A 83 -4.62 15.50 -16.16
C GLU A 83 -5.89 16.25 -15.81
N ALA A 84 -6.96 15.56 -15.43
CA ALA A 84 -8.21 16.17 -15.00
C ALA A 84 -8.01 17.07 -13.77
N ALA A 85 -7.25 16.62 -12.77
CA ALA A 85 -6.96 17.42 -11.58
C ALA A 85 -6.15 18.68 -11.90
N ARG A 86 -5.16 18.57 -12.79
CA ARG A 86 -4.37 19.71 -13.29
C ARG A 86 -5.25 20.71 -14.04
N ASP A 87 -6.06 20.22 -14.98
CA ASP A 87 -6.86 21.05 -15.87
C ASP A 87 -8.02 21.71 -15.11
N ALA A 88 -8.53 21.09 -14.05
CA ALA A 88 -9.49 21.66 -13.12
C ALA A 88 -8.87 22.68 -12.14
N GLY A 89 -7.53 22.77 -12.06
CA GLY A 89 -6.83 23.61 -11.08
C GLY A 89 -7.02 23.15 -9.63
N ALA A 90 -7.43 21.89 -9.42
CA ALA A 90 -7.72 21.31 -8.12
C ALA A 90 -6.71 20.18 -7.84
N PRO A 91 -5.52 20.50 -7.31
CA PRO A 91 -4.48 19.51 -7.12
C PRO A 91 -4.88 18.45 -6.07
N LEU A 92 -4.50 17.21 -6.31
CA LEU A 92 -4.82 16.05 -5.48
C LEU A 92 -4.05 16.08 -4.16
N HIS A 93 -4.77 15.87 -3.07
CA HIS A 93 -4.21 15.54 -1.76
C HIS A 93 -4.36 14.05 -1.54
N ILE A 94 -3.28 13.29 -1.71
CA ILE A 94 -3.29 11.84 -1.55
C ILE A 94 -3.11 11.54 -0.06
N GLN A 95 -4.15 11.04 0.59
CA GLN A 95 -4.18 10.67 2.01
C GLN A 95 -4.73 9.26 2.13
N VAL A 96 -3.85 8.26 2.21
CA VAL A 96 -4.24 6.84 2.10
C VAL A 96 -3.70 6.03 3.27
N LEU A 97 -4.56 5.22 3.88
CA LEU A 97 -4.19 4.12 4.78
C LEU A 97 -4.34 2.81 3.99
N GLY A 98 -3.22 2.24 3.54
CA GLY A 98 -3.18 1.09 2.65
C GLY A 98 -2.19 1.26 1.50
N LEU A 99 -2.67 1.24 0.26
CA LEU A 99 -1.85 1.36 -0.94
C LEU A 99 -2.32 2.55 -1.77
N ALA A 100 -1.41 3.46 -2.09
CA ALA A 100 -1.60 4.41 -3.18
C ALA A 100 -0.66 4.05 -4.32
N SER A 101 -1.20 3.94 -5.53
CA SER A 101 -0.44 3.61 -6.73
C SER A 101 -0.67 4.65 -7.82
N ILE A 102 0.37 5.03 -8.55
CA ILE A 102 0.32 5.91 -9.70
C ILE A 102 0.70 5.10 -10.93
N ALA A 103 -0.06 5.24 -12.02
CA ALA A 103 0.20 4.54 -13.27
C ALA A 103 1.60 4.85 -13.82
N GLU A 104 2.23 3.83 -14.42
CA GLU A 104 3.62 3.89 -14.91
C GLU A 104 3.81 4.89 -16.06
N ASP A 105 2.74 5.23 -16.77
CA ASP A 105 2.75 6.20 -17.86
C ASP A 105 2.67 7.66 -17.36
N VAL A 106 2.54 7.91 -16.06
CA VAL A 106 2.54 9.27 -15.51
C VAL A 106 3.95 9.85 -15.56
N THR A 107 4.09 11.05 -16.15
CA THR A 107 5.37 11.76 -16.17
C THR A 107 5.60 12.50 -14.85
N PRO A 108 6.86 12.72 -14.45
CA PRO A 108 7.19 13.47 -13.23
C PRO A 108 6.61 14.89 -13.21
N GLU A 109 6.53 15.55 -14.38
CA GLU A 109 6.00 16.90 -14.54
C GLU A 109 4.48 16.92 -14.31
N LEU A 110 3.77 15.95 -14.88
CA LEU A 110 2.33 15.81 -14.68
C LEU A 110 2.01 15.53 -13.21
N ALA A 111 2.74 14.62 -12.57
CA ALA A 111 2.59 14.33 -11.15
C ALA A 111 2.82 15.58 -10.30
N ARG A 112 3.86 16.37 -10.58
CA ARG A 112 4.16 17.60 -9.86
C ARG A 112 3.16 18.73 -10.15
N ALA A 113 2.53 18.75 -11.32
CA ALA A 113 1.49 19.73 -11.63
C ALA A 113 0.14 19.41 -10.97
N SER A 114 -0.13 18.12 -10.71
CA SER A 114 -1.44 17.64 -10.27
C SER A 114 -1.52 17.22 -8.81
N ILE A 115 -0.41 16.91 -8.13
CA ILE A 115 -0.42 16.38 -6.75
C ILE A 115 0.15 17.42 -5.78
N ALA A 116 -0.68 17.92 -4.85
CA ALA A 116 -0.24 18.88 -3.85
C ALA A 116 0.52 18.22 -2.69
N SER A 117 0.04 17.08 -2.18
CA SER A 117 0.66 16.37 -1.05
C SER A 117 0.41 14.88 -1.11
N VAL A 118 1.33 14.10 -0.55
CA VAL A 118 1.23 12.63 -0.45
C VAL A 118 1.50 12.21 1.00
N GLU A 119 0.48 11.71 1.68
CA GLU A 119 0.57 11.01 2.97
C GLU A 119 0.02 9.59 2.77
N VAL A 120 0.91 8.60 2.81
CA VAL A 120 0.54 7.20 2.58
C VAL A 120 1.05 6.35 3.73
N LEU A 121 0.13 5.88 4.56
CA LEU A 121 0.40 4.92 5.62
C LEU A 121 0.23 3.50 5.06
N GLY A 122 1.34 2.94 4.61
CA GLY A 122 1.40 1.61 4.00
C GLY A 122 2.40 1.58 2.86
N ALA A 123 1.93 1.40 1.63
CA ALA A 123 2.78 1.34 0.44
C ALA A 123 2.44 2.44 -0.56
N PHE A 124 3.47 3.10 -1.10
CA PHE A 124 3.33 4.03 -2.22
C PHE A 124 4.07 3.48 -3.44
N GLN A 125 3.32 3.18 -4.50
CA GLN A 125 3.82 2.63 -5.75
C GLN A 125 3.73 3.69 -6.84
N ALA A 126 4.86 3.98 -7.47
CA ALA A 126 4.97 4.91 -8.59
C ALA A 126 6.34 4.68 -9.23
N SER A 127 6.50 5.15 -10.47
CA SER A 127 7.80 5.10 -11.14
C SER A 127 8.86 5.85 -10.31
N PRO A 128 10.15 5.44 -10.35
CA PRO A 128 11.20 6.10 -9.57
C PRO A 128 11.31 7.60 -9.86
N ALA A 129 11.07 8.01 -11.11
CA ALA A 129 11.10 9.39 -11.53
C ALA A 129 9.96 10.22 -10.89
N VAL A 130 8.75 9.65 -10.82
CA VAL A 130 7.61 10.30 -10.13
C VAL A 130 7.86 10.39 -8.62
N LYS A 131 8.38 9.33 -8.00
CA LYS A 131 8.74 9.36 -6.56
C LYS A 131 9.77 10.46 -6.27
N ALA A 132 10.79 10.58 -7.11
CA ALA A 132 11.79 11.63 -6.98
C ALA A 132 11.19 13.04 -7.13
N ALA A 133 10.28 13.23 -8.08
CA ALA A 133 9.62 14.52 -8.30
C ALA A 133 8.60 14.91 -7.22
N LEU A 134 8.15 13.97 -6.39
CA LEU A 134 7.23 14.18 -5.27
C LEU A 134 7.93 14.10 -3.89
N ALA A 135 9.25 13.96 -3.86
CA ALA A 135 10.01 13.77 -2.62
C ALA A 135 9.83 14.93 -1.63
N ASP A 136 9.69 16.17 -2.12
CA ASP A 136 9.42 17.37 -1.31
C ASP A 136 7.96 17.51 -0.84
N ARG A 137 7.08 16.62 -1.27
CA ARG A 137 5.63 16.64 -1.00
C ARG A 137 5.13 15.39 -0.28
N THR A 138 6.03 14.48 0.05
CA THR A 138 5.74 13.23 0.73
C THR A 138 5.98 13.39 2.23
N ALA A 139 5.01 13.01 3.07
CA ALA A 139 5.07 13.04 4.52
C ALA A 139 5.12 11.63 5.12
#